data_AF-A0A8H4N3X0-F1
#
_entry.id   AF-A0A8H4N3X0-F1
#
_cell.length_a   1.000
_cell.length_b   1.000
_cell.length_c   1.000
_cell.angle_alpha   90.00
_cell.angle_beta   90.00
_cell.angle_gamma   90.00
#
_symmetry.space_group_name_H-M   'P 1'
#
loop_
_entity.id
_entity.type
_entity.pdbx_description
1 polymer ?
#
loop_
_entity_poly.entity_id
_entity_poly.type
_entity_poly.pdbx_seq_one_letter_code
_entity_poly.pdbx_strand_id
1 'polypeptide(L)'
;MSAPQVDAPTDGSWDEARCVDALATLEKLQDQAHELRHSVTNLTAPFLATQSSPEALGRDFKQTAITEAKRLQTFERTWKSRDVQEILAHATLSLKDNPDLSKGAGVARYGWVDVAEKQQKPAKSKEKKLRGKGSDADDRIDAASIPSIVNAFKEAHPNFKVDLENGRIITITFRVPSMVLTFKITCNIDSENKATFLVECPENMPLFSAITRCIASRPKPNDISYLLDMIAAYTNTRTAKCTKCGKLLDNAALSPAARRSKKAATGDGNKQIIWEPIHEGCL
;
A
#
# COMPACT_ATOMS: atom_id res chain seq x y z
N MET A 1 23.54 -34.59 -42.54
CA MET A 1 23.64 -33.16 -42.89
C MET A 1 22.68 -32.42 -41.96
N SER A 2 23.13 -32.10 -40.75
CA SER A 2 22.32 -31.32 -39.80
C SER A 2 22.73 -29.85 -39.96
N ALA A 3 21.81 -29.01 -40.42
CA ALA A 3 22.02 -27.58 -40.49
C ALA A 3 21.94 -26.99 -39.07
N PRO A 4 22.89 -26.14 -38.66
CA PRO A 4 22.75 -25.32 -37.47
C PRO A 4 21.84 -24.13 -37.83
N GLN A 5 20.78 -23.92 -37.06
CA GLN A 5 19.98 -22.70 -37.12
C GLN A 5 20.01 -22.12 -35.70
N VAL A 6 21.14 -21.52 -35.32
CA VAL A 6 21.36 -20.07 -35.27
C VAL A 6 20.19 -19.39 -34.55
N ASP A 7 20.36 -19.22 -33.24
CA ASP A 7 19.52 -18.38 -32.40
C ASP A 7 19.35 -17.00 -33.05
N ALA A 8 18.09 -16.63 -33.29
CA ALA A 8 17.75 -15.29 -33.71
C ALA A 8 18.04 -14.32 -32.54
N PRO A 9 18.75 -13.22 -32.75
CA PRO A 9 18.95 -12.20 -31.74
C PRO A 9 17.61 -11.45 -31.55
N THR A 10 16.97 -11.58 -30.39
CA THR A 10 15.74 -10.83 -30.08
C THR A 10 16.09 -9.41 -29.62
N ASP A 11 15.80 -8.46 -30.50
CA ASP A 11 15.73 -7.01 -30.28
C ASP A 11 15.00 -6.63 -28.99
N GLY A 12 15.50 -5.59 -28.28
CA GLY A 12 14.70 -4.60 -27.56
C GLY A 12 13.56 -5.10 -26.64
N SER A 13 13.70 -6.29 -26.08
CA SER A 13 12.66 -7.01 -25.37
C SER A 13 12.15 -6.20 -24.18
N TRP A 14 10.83 -6.09 -24.05
CA TRP A 14 10.18 -5.66 -22.81
C TRP A 14 10.45 -6.71 -21.74
N ASP A 15 11.63 -6.61 -21.12
CA ASP A 15 12.02 -7.47 -20.02
C ASP A 15 11.23 -7.12 -18.75
N GLU A 16 11.30 -8.02 -17.77
CA GLU A 16 10.56 -7.86 -16.51
C GLU A 16 10.92 -6.55 -15.79
N ALA A 17 12.20 -6.16 -15.83
CA ALA A 17 12.66 -4.92 -15.20
C ALA A 17 12.03 -3.67 -15.85
N ARG A 18 12.02 -3.61 -17.18
CA ARG A 18 11.37 -2.52 -17.92
C ARG A 18 9.86 -2.50 -17.72
N CYS A 19 9.22 -3.67 -17.61
CA CYS A 19 7.80 -3.76 -17.27
C CYS A 19 7.50 -3.22 -15.86
N VAL A 20 8.33 -3.54 -14.86
CA VAL A 20 8.21 -3.00 -13.51
C VAL A 20 8.37 -1.47 -13.49
N ASP A 21 9.39 -0.94 -14.16
CA ASP A 21 9.61 0.51 -14.25
C ASP A 21 8.45 1.23 -14.97
N ALA A 22 7.89 0.59 -16.00
CA ALA A 22 6.73 1.10 -16.71
C ALA A 22 5.47 1.13 -15.83
N LEU A 23 5.20 0.07 -15.07
CA LEU A 23 4.08 0.03 -14.13
C LEU A 23 4.25 1.06 -13.02
N ALA A 24 5.47 1.26 -12.50
CA ALA A 24 5.78 2.32 -11.54
C ALA A 24 5.52 3.72 -12.10
N THR A 25 5.83 3.93 -13.38
CA THR A 25 5.58 5.21 -14.07
C THR A 25 4.08 5.46 -14.25
N LEU A 26 3.33 4.44 -14.66
CA LEU A 26 1.87 4.53 -14.79
C LEU A 26 1.18 4.75 -13.45
N GLU A 27 1.67 4.15 -12.36
CA GLU A 27 1.18 4.38 -11.00
C GLU A 27 1.35 5.86 -10.60
N LYS A 28 2.55 6.43 -10.77
CA LYS A 28 2.80 7.86 -10.50
C LYS A 28 1.92 8.78 -11.36
N LEU A 29 1.68 8.40 -12.62
CA LEU A 29 0.82 9.15 -13.53
C LEU A 29 -0.65 9.09 -13.10
N GLN A 30 -1.10 7.95 -12.58
CA GLN A 30 -2.44 7.77 -12.00
C GLN A 30 -2.61 8.67 -10.76
N ASP A 31 -1.60 8.77 -9.89
CA ASP A 31 -1.61 9.65 -8.72
C ASP A 31 -1.74 11.12 -9.12
N GLN A 32 -0.96 11.57 -10.11
CA GLN A 32 -1.07 12.93 -10.65
C GLN A 32 -2.48 13.22 -11.20
N ALA A 33 -3.08 12.27 -11.92
CA ALA A 33 -4.44 12.41 -12.43
C ALA A 33 -5.47 12.47 -11.28
N HIS A 34 -5.26 11.71 -10.20
CA HIS A 34 -6.12 11.72 -9.03
C HIS A 34 -6.06 13.07 -8.30
N GLU A 35 -4.86 13.63 -8.14
CA GLU A 35 -4.68 14.97 -7.56
C GLU A 35 -5.43 16.04 -8.36
N LEU A 36 -5.39 16.00 -9.69
CA LEU A 36 -6.10 16.96 -10.55
C LEU A 36 -7.63 16.89 -10.42
N ARG A 37 -8.20 15.78 -9.95
CA ARG A 37 -9.65 15.71 -9.67
C ARG A 37 -10.07 16.66 -8.55
N HIS A 38 -9.13 17.01 -7.66
CA HIS A 38 -9.37 17.93 -6.56
C HIS A 38 -9.19 19.40 -6.96
N SER A 39 -8.75 19.70 -8.19
CA SER A 39 -8.43 21.08 -8.58
C SER A 39 -9.62 22.03 -8.43
N VAL A 40 -10.82 21.62 -8.81
CA VAL A 40 -12.03 22.45 -8.64
C VAL A 40 -12.33 22.68 -7.17
N THR A 41 -12.28 21.64 -6.35
CA THR A 41 -12.50 21.73 -4.90
C THR A 41 -11.45 22.62 -4.23
N ASN A 42 -10.18 22.52 -4.64
CA ASN A 42 -9.10 23.34 -4.11
C ASN A 42 -9.30 24.81 -4.51
N LEU A 43 -9.65 25.09 -5.76
CA LEU A 43 -9.92 26.44 -6.25
C LEU A 43 -11.11 27.10 -5.54
N THR A 44 -12.12 26.32 -5.13
CA THR A 44 -13.29 26.84 -4.41
C THR A 44 -13.08 26.93 -2.90
N ALA A 45 -12.13 26.17 -2.34
CA ALA A 45 -11.88 26.13 -0.90
C ALA A 45 -11.67 27.52 -0.23
N PRO A 46 -10.94 28.48 -0.83
CA PRO A 46 -10.78 29.81 -0.23
C PRO A 46 -12.11 30.54 0.00
N PHE A 47 -13.12 30.31 -0.86
CA PHE A 47 -14.44 30.95 -0.74
C PHE A 47 -15.33 30.29 0.32
N LEU A 48 -15.02 29.05 0.71
CA LEU A 48 -15.75 28.31 1.73
C LEU A 48 -15.16 28.51 3.14
N ALA A 49 -13.90 28.97 3.22
CA ALA A 49 -13.21 29.23 4.47
C ALA A 49 -13.55 30.62 5.04
N THR A 50 -13.53 30.75 6.36
CA THR A 50 -13.61 32.06 7.03
C THR A 50 -12.31 32.82 6.77
N GLN A 51 -12.43 33.95 6.07
CA GLN A 51 -11.29 34.78 5.69
C GLN A 51 -11.11 35.95 6.67
N SER A 52 -9.86 36.27 7.00
CA SER A 52 -9.54 37.38 7.90
C SER A 52 -9.70 38.76 7.22
N SER A 53 -9.61 38.80 5.89
CA SER A 53 -9.77 40.01 5.07
C SER A 53 -9.99 39.66 3.60
N PRO A 54 -10.56 40.58 2.78
CA PRO A 54 -10.64 40.42 1.32
C PRO A 54 -9.26 40.21 0.65
N GLU A 55 -8.22 40.86 1.15
CA GLU A 55 -6.85 40.73 0.63
C GLU A 55 -6.28 39.33 0.92
N ALA A 56 -6.61 38.74 2.07
CA ALA A 56 -6.24 37.37 2.40
C ALA A 56 -6.91 36.36 1.45
N LEU A 57 -8.21 36.52 1.18
CA LEU A 57 -8.93 35.70 0.19
C LEU A 57 -8.27 35.77 -1.19
N GLY A 58 -7.97 36.98 -1.68
CA GLY A 58 -7.36 37.18 -2.99
C GLY A 58 -5.97 36.53 -3.09
N ARG A 59 -5.19 36.58 -2.00
CA ARG A 59 -3.87 35.93 -1.92
C ARG A 59 -3.99 34.41 -1.95
N ASP A 60 -4.88 33.84 -1.14
CA ASP A 60 -5.08 32.40 -1.02
C ASP A 60 -5.60 31.82 -2.33
N PHE A 61 -6.61 32.46 -2.94
CA PHE A 61 -7.11 32.05 -4.24
C PHE A 61 -6.02 32.09 -5.31
N LYS A 62 -5.25 33.18 -5.40
CA LYS A 62 -4.15 33.29 -6.37
C LYS A 62 -3.10 32.20 -6.18
N GLN A 63 -2.71 31.92 -4.93
CA GLN A 63 -1.71 30.90 -4.62
C GLN A 63 -2.21 29.50 -4.98
N THR A 64 -3.47 29.20 -4.67
CA THR A 64 -4.10 27.92 -5.05
C THR A 64 -4.19 27.79 -6.56
N ALA A 65 -4.63 28.82 -7.27
CA ALA A 65 -4.70 28.81 -8.73
C ALA A 65 -3.34 28.56 -9.40
N ILE A 66 -2.28 29.21 -8.92
CA ILE A 66 -0.91 28.96 -9.41
C ILE A 66 -0.48 27.52 -9.14
N THR A 67 -0.82 26.97 -7.96
CA THR A 67 -0.45 25.60 -7.58
C THR A 67 -1.15 24.57 -8.46
N GLU A 68 -2.46 24.72 -8.68
CA GLU A 68 -3.24 23.84 -9.54
C GLU A 68 -2.80 23.94 -11.02
N ALA A 69 -2.49 25.14 -11.50
CA ALA A 69 -1.94 25.31 -12.85
C ALA A 69 -0.59 24.59 -13.03
N LYS A 70 0.30 24.66 -12.03
CA LYS A 70 1.59 23.92 -12.04
C LYS A 70 1.39 22.41 -12.00
N ARG A 71 0.41 21.91 -11.23
CA ARG A 71 0.06 20.49 -11.19
C ARG A 71 -0.41 20.01 -12.56
N LEU A 72 -1.29 20.77 -13.21
CA LEU A 72 -1.77 20.44 -14.56
C LEU A 72 -0.63 20.42 -15.58
N GLN A 73 0.24 21.43 -15.57
CA GLN A 73 1.40 21.47 -16.46
C GLN A 73 2.37 20.29 -16.24
N THR A 74 2.55 19.89 -14.98
CA THR A 74 3.41 18.75 -14.62
C THR A 74 2.83 17.44 -15.14
N PHE A 75 1.51 17.23 -14.94
CA PHE A 75 0.81 16.08 -15.49
C PHE A 75 0.86 16.06 -17.01
N GLU A 76 0.56 17.17 -17.68
CA GLU A 76 0.57 17.24 -19.15
C GLU A 76 1.96 16.93 -19.72
N ARG A 77 3.03 17.46 -19.11
CA ARG A 77 4.40 17.16 -19.51
C ARG A 77 4.73 15.68 -19.32
N THR A 78 4.33 15.09 -18.20
CA THR A 78 4.58 13.68 -17.90
C THR A 78 3.79 12.79 -18.86
N TRP A 79 2.51 13.08 -19.06
CA TRP A 79 1.63 12.38 -19.99
C TRP A 79 2.17 12.39 -21.43
N LYS A 80 2.64 13.55 -21.91
CA LYS A 80 3.21 13.71 -23.25
C LYS A 80 4.68 13.29 -23.36
N SER A 81 5.29 12.83 -22.27
CA SER A 81 6.68 12.36 -22.30
C SER A 81 6.81 11.14 -23.22
N ARG A 82 7.97 11.03 -23.87
CA ARG A 82 8.26 9.91 -24.75
C ARG A 82 8.09 8.57 -24.03
N ASP A 83 8.60 8.47 -22.80
CA ASP A 83 8.56 7.25 -21.99
C ASP A 83 7.11 6.78 -21.75
N VAL A 84 6.21 7.68 -21.32
CA VAL A 84 4.80 7.34 -21.12
C VAL A 84 4.12 6.94 -22.43
N GLN A 85 4.39 7.67 -23.52
CA GLN A 85 3.80 7.33 -24.82
C GLN A 85 4.28 5.98 -25.34
N GLU A 86 5.55 5.62 -25.14
CA GLU A 86 6.08 4.29 -25.49
C GLU A 86 5.42 3.18 -24.66
N ILE A 87 5.21 3.41 -23.35
CA ILE A 87 4.49 2.47 -22.47
C ILE A 87 3.06 2.25 -22.96
N LEU A 88 2.33 3.33 -23.26
CA LEU A 88 0.94 3.25 -23.72
C LEU A 88 0.83 2.59 -25.11
N ALA A 89 1.77 2.88 -26.01
CA ALA A 89 1.85 2.24 -27.31
C ALA A 89 2.09 0.73 -27.16
N HIS A 90 3.05 0.32 -26.33
CA HIS A 90 3.30 -1.09 -26.04
C HIS A 90 2.10 -1.78 -25.41
N ALA A 91 1.45 -1.16 -24.42
CA ALA A 91 0.25 -1.72 -23.80
C ALA A 91 -0.89 -1.93 -24.81
N THR A 92 -1.06 -0.98 -25.75
CA THR A 92 -2.05 -1.08 -26.84
C THR A 92 -1.75 -2.23 -27.79
N LEU A 93 -0.49 -2.40 -28.18
CA LEU A 93 -0.06 -3.51 -29.03
C LEU A 93 -0.22 -4.85 -28.30
N SER A 94 0.22 -4.94 -27.03
CA SER A 94 0.09 -6.14 -26.22
C SER A 94 -1.37 -6.56 -26.00
N LEU A 95 -2.29 -5.61 -25.85
CA LEU A 95 -3.72 -5.89 -25.74
C LEU A 95 -4.31 -6.43 -27.05
N LYS A 96 -3.83 -5.92 -28.18
CA LYS A 96 -4.24 -6.41 -29.51
C LYS A 96 -3.75 -7.84 -29.74
N ASP A 97 -2.52 -8.13 -29.31
CA ASP A 97 -1.88 -9.43 -29.50
C ASP A 97 -2.43 -10.49 -28.51
N ASN A 98 -2.78 -10.07 -27.30
CA ASN A 98 -3.43 -10.92 -26.30
C ASN A 98 -4.61 -10.19 -25.64
N PRO A 99 -5.84 -10.38 -26.16
CA PRO A 99 -7.03 -9.70 -25.64
C PRO A 99 -7.54 -10.30 -24.32
N ASP A 100 -7.06 -11.48 -23.92
CA ASP A 100 -7.45 -12.10 -22.65
C ASP A 100 -6.71 -11.46 -21.47
N LEU A 101 -7.42 -10.59 -20.76
CA LEU A 101 -6.95 -9.90 -19.57
C LEU A 101 -7.22 -10.68 -18.27
N SER A 102 -7.73 -11.92 -18.33
CA SER A 102 -8.04 -12.72 -17.13
C SER A 102 -6.82 -12.89 -16.22
N LYS A 103 -5.62 -13.03 -16.80
CA LYS A 103 -4.34 -13.11 -16.08
C LYS A 103 -3.97 -11.79 -15.37
N GLY A 104 -4.47 -10.66 -15.87
CA GLY A 104 -4.29 -9.35 -15.27
C GLY A 104 -4.98 -9.21 -13.91
N ALA A 105 -5.96 -10.05 -13.58
CA ALA A 105 -6.62 -10.05 -12.27
C ALA A 105 -5.65 -10.41 -11.12
N GLY A 106 -4.56 -11.12 -11.41
CA GLY A 106 -3.52 -11.46 -10.43
C GLY A 106 -2.42 -10.40 -10.30
N VAL A 107 -2.43 -9.36 -11.13
CA VAL A 107 -1.42 -8.30 -11.14
C VAL A 107 -1.83 -7.20 -10.17
N ALA A 108 -0.93 -6.85 -9.24
CA ALA A 108 -1.19 -5.78 -8.28
C ALA A 108 -1.41 -4.44 -9.02
N ARG A 109 -2.37 -3.64 -8.58
CA ARG A 109 -2.63 -2.32 -9.17
C ARG A 109 -1.63 -1.24 -8.71
N TYR A 110 -1.09 -1.41 -7.49
CA TYR A 110 -0.22 -0.44 -6.82
C TYR A 110 1.00 -1.13 -6.21
N GLY A 111 1.99 -0.33 -5.80
CA GLY A 111 3.23 -0.80 -5.17
C GLY A 111 4.38 -1.01 -6.15
N TRP A 112 4.19 -0.70 -7.43
CA TRP A 112 5.23 -0.84 -8.46
C TRP A 112 6.35 0.17 -8.27
N VAL A 113 6.04 1.37 -7.75
CA VAL A 113 7.06 2.36 -7.37
C VAL A 113 8.07 1.78 -6.39
N ASP A 114 7.61 1.08 -5.36
CA ASP A 114 8.48 0.44 -4.36
C ASP A 114 9.28 -0.74 -4.95
N VAL A 115 8.70 -1.47 -5.90
CA VAL A 115 9.37 -2.58 -6.58
C VAL A 115 10.48 -2.06 -7.49
N ALA A 116 10.22 -1.02 -8.28
CA ALA A 116 11.20 -0.34 -9.13
C ALA A 116 12.36 0.24 -8.30
N GLU A 117 12.06 0.92 -7.19
CA GLU A 117 13.09 1.47 -6.29
C GLU A 117 14.00 0.40 -5.66
N LYS A 118 13.46 -0.81 -5.40
CA LYS A 118 14.25 -1.94 -4.90
C LYS A 118 15.14 -2.55 -5.98
N GLN A 119 14.72 -2.54 -7.24
CA GLN A 119 15.54 -3.01 -8.37
C GLN A 119 16.71 -2.07 -8.66
N GLN A 120 16.56 -0.77 -8.41
CA GLN A 120 17.59 0.25 -8.69
C GLN A 120 18.65 0.40 -7.57
N LYS A 121 18.45 -0.16 -6.37
CA LYS A 121 19.45 -0.09 -5.29
C LYS A 121 20.56 -1.13 -5.51
N PRO A 122 21.83 -0.74 -5.72
CA PRO A 122 22.92 -1.71 -5.84
C PRO A 122 23.10 -2.46 -4.53
N ALA A 123 23.38 -3.76 -4.63
CA ALA A 123 23.66 -4.65 -3.50
C ALA A 123 24.95 -4.24 -2.75
N LYS A 124 24.90 -3.19 -1.94
CA LYS A 124 25.96 -2.81 -0.99
C LYS A 124 25.39 -2.44 0.37
N SER A 125 25.13 -3.48 1.17
CA SER A 125 25.67 -3.65 2.53
C SER A 125 24.96 -4.84 3.18
N LYS A 126 25.63 -6.00 3.11
CA LYS A 126 25.41 -7.09 4.05
C LYS A 126 25.91 -6.61 5.42
N GLU A 127 25.11 -5.85 6.15
CA GLU A 127 25.33 -5.70 7.59
C GLU A 127 24.31 -6.55 8.34
N LYS A 128 24.85 -7.63 8.88
CA LYS A 128 24.20 -8.73 9.58
C LYS A 128 23.47 -8.19 10.81
N LYS A 129 22.15 -8.03 10.73
CA LYS A 129 21.28 -8.05 11.91
C LYS A 129 20.34 -9.25 11.78
N LEU A 130 20.51 -10.20 12.70
CA LEU A 130 19.73 -11.43 12.82
C LEU A 130 18.24 -11.14 12.61
N ARG A 131 17.72 -11.46 11.43
CA ARG A 131 16.29 -11.72 11.23
C ARG A 131 16.18 -13.19 10.94
N GLY A 132 15.45 -13.86 11.82
CA GLY A 132 15.22 -15.29 11.77
C GLY A 132 14.80 -15.68 10.37
N LYS A 133 15.47 -16.72 9.88
CA LYS A 133 15.04 -17.54 8.76
C LYS A 133 13.72 -18.20 9.19
N GLY A 134 12.62 -17.45 9.11
CA GLY A 134 11.27 -18.00 9.16
C GLY A 134 11.06 -18.69 7.83
N SER A 135 10.79 -19.98 7.87
CA SER A 135 10.47 -20.79 6.70
C SER A 135 9.17 -20.29 6.06
N ASP A 136 9.27 -19.57 4.94
CA ASP A 136 8.11 -19.14 4.13
C ASP A 136 7.23 -20.30 3.61
N ALA A 137 7.64 -21.55 3.84
CA ALA A 137 6.91 -22.75 3.42
C ALA A 137 5.85 -23.24 4.45
N ASP A 138 5.89 -22.79 5.71
CA ASP A 138 5.13 -23.43 6.81
C ASP A 138 4.00 -22.55 7.40
N ASP A 139 3.88 -21.28 6.98
CA ASP A 139 2.91 -20.32 7.53
C ASP A 139 1.65 -20.12 6.64
N ARG A 140 1.43 -20.98 5.63
CA ARG A 140 0.26 -20.87 4.74
C ARG A 140 -0.94 -21.60 5.34
N ILE A 141 -2.03 -20.87 5.58
CA ILE A 141 -3.26 -21.39 6.22
C ILE A 141 -4.22 -21.92 5.15
N ASP A 142 -4.88 -23.04 5.45
CA ASP A 142 -5.97 -23.59 4.65
C ASP A 142 -7.14 -22.61 4.57
N ALA A 143 -7.63 -22.35 3.35
CA ALA A 143 -8.73 -21.41 3.13
C ALA A 143 -10.01 -21.77 3.94
N ALA A 144 -10.21 -23.04 4.25
CA ALA A 144 -11.34 -23.54 5.04
C ALA A 144 -11.32 -23.05 6.50
N SER A 145 -10.15 -22.70 7.04
CA SER A 145 -10.00 -22.24 8.43
C SER A 145 -10.28 -20.74 8.60
N ILE A 146 -10.28 -19.96 7.51
CA ILE A 146 -10.47 -18.50 7.54
C ILE A 146 -11.77 -18.08 8.25
N PRO A 147 -12.95 -18.65 7.94
CA PRO A 147 -14.20 -18.22 8.58
C PRO A 147 -14.20 -18.42 10.09
N SER A 148 -13.61 -19.53 10.57
CA SER A 148 -13.50 -19.82 12.00
C SER A 148 -12.60 -18.81 12.72
N ILE A 149 -11.45 -18.47 12.13
CA ILE A 149 -10.52 -17.49 12.70
C ILE A 149 -11.14 -16.09 12.73
N VAL A 150 -11.84 -15.69 11.66
CA VAL A 150 -12.53 -14.41 11.60
C VAL A 150 -13.66 -14.35 12.64
N ASN A 151 -14.42 -15.43 12.85
CA ASN A 151 -15.46 -15.47 13.87
C ASN A 151 -14.88 -15.37 15.29
N ALA A 152 -13.80 -16.09 15.59
CA ALA A 152 -13.10 -15.96 16.87
C ALA A 152 -12.62 -14.51 17.11
N PHE A 153 -12.14 -13.84 16.06
CA PHE A 153 -11.76 -12.43 16.13
C PHE A 153 -12.95 -11.50 16.40
N LYS A 154 -14.12 -11.76 15.80
CA LYS A 154 -15.36 -11.01 16.09
C LYS A 154 -15.76 -11.11 17.55
N GLU A 155 -15.68 -12.31 18.12
CA GLU A 155 -16.00 -12.56 19.53
C GLU A 155 -15.00 -11.87 20.47
N ALA A 156 -13.71 -11.88 20.13
CA ALA A 156 -12.67 -11.22 20.90
C ALA A 156 -12.74 -9.68 20.84
N HIS A 157 -13.28 -9.12 19.75
CA HIS A 157 -13.33 -7.68 19.50
C HIS A 157 -14.75 -7.19 19.17
N PRO A 158 -15.67 -7.15 20.15
CA PRO A 158 -17.07 -6.76 19.92
C PRO A 158 -17.25 -5.31 19.45
N ASN A 159 -16.23 -4.47 19.64
CA ASN A 159 -16.23 -3.07 19.22
C ASN A 159 -15.89 -2.89 17.72
N PHE A 160 -15.59 -3.98 17.01
CA PHE A 160 -15.17 -3.95 15.62
C PHE A 160 -16.35 -4.41 14.77
N LYS A 161 -16.69 -3.63 13.74
CA LYS A 161 -17.62 -4.07 12.71
C LYS A 161 -16.84 -4.92 11.72
N VAL A 162 -17.10 -6.23 11.70
CA VAL A 162 -16.41 -7.17 10.80
C VAL A 162 -17.42 -7.82 9.88
N ASP A 163 -17.30 -7.55 8.59
CA ASP A 163 -18.11 -8.16 7.54
C ASP A 163 -17.25 -9.17 6.76
N LEU A 164 -17.83 -10.34 6.47
CA LEU A 164 -17.19 -11.40 5.68
C LEU A 164 -18.06 -11.63 4.43
N GLU A 165 -17.61 -11.14 3.29
CA GLU A 165 -18.29 -11.29 2.02
C GLU A 165 -17.72 -12.49 1.26
N ASN A 166 -18.60 -13.45 0.94
CA ASN A 166 -18.30 -14.64 0.13
C ASN A 166 -17.09 -15.47 0.62
N GLY A 167 -16.69 -15.35 1.89
CA GLY A 167 -15.51 -16.01 2.45
C GLY A 167 -14.17 -15.51 1.87
N ARG A 168 -14.17 -14.44 1.06
CA ARG A 168 -13.00 -13.96 0.32
C ARG A 168 -12.62 -12.52 0.63
N ILE A 169 -13.57 -11.71 1.06
CA ILE A 169 -13.32 -10.32 1.45
C ILE A 169 -13.71 -10.15 2.91
N ILE A 170 -12.76 -9.72 3.73
CA ILE A 170 -12.98 -9.39 5.13
C ILE A 170 -12.87 -7.87 5.25
N THR A 171 -13.95 -7.22 5.65
CA THR A 171 -13.96 -5.79 5.92
C THR A 171 -14.01 -5.58 7.42
N ILE A 172 -13.04 -4.86 7.97
CA ILE A 172 -12.93 -4.57 9.40
C ILE A 172 -12.98 -3.05 9.58
N THR A 173 -13.97 -2.57 10.32
CA THR A 173 -14.16 -1.14 10.59
C THR A 173 -14.27 -0.89 12.08
N PHE A 174 -13.50 0.06 12.60
CA PHE A 174 -13.61 0.50 14.00
C PHE A 174 -13.25 1.97 14.15
N ARG A 175 -13.80 2.59 15.20
CA ARG A 175 -13.58 4.01 15.49
C ARG A 175 -12.34 4.18 16.37
N VAL A 176 -11.52 5.16 16.02
CA VAL A 176 -10.40 5.66 16.84
C VAL A 176 -10.61 7.17 17.08
N PRO A 177 -9.84 7.83 17.95
CA PRO A 177 -10.00 9.27 18.15
C PRO A 177 -9.89 10.05 16.83
N SER A 178 -10.92 10.84 16.54
CA SER A 178 -11.00 11.74 15.38
C SER A 178 -11.04 11.07 13.99
N MET A 179 -11.20 9.74 13.87
CA MET A 179 -11.41 9.06 12.59
C MET A 179 -12.00 7.65 12.73
N VAL A 180 -12.44 7.09 11.60
CA VAL A 180 -12.81 5.68 11.48
C VAL A 180 -11.75 5.00 10.63
N LEU A 181 -11.22 3.88 11.08
CA LEU A 181 -10.33 3.04 10.29
C LEU A 181 -11.16 1.91 9.67
N THR A 182 -11.00 1.75 8.36
CA THR A 182 -11.54 0.61 7.62
C THR A 182 -10.37 -0.14 7.01
N PHE A 183 -10.38 -1.45 7.13
CA PHE A 183 -9.44 -2.36 6.49
C PHE A 183 -10.21 -3.32 5.61
N LYS A 184 -9.71 -3.51 4.39
CA LYS A 184 -10.23 -4.50 3.44
C LYS A 184 -9.16 -5.54 3.22
N ILE A 185 -9.45 -6.79 3.59
CA ILE A 185 -8.58 -7.93 3.40
C ILE A 185 -9.15 -8.78 2.28
N THR A 186 -8.42 -8.86 1.17
CA THR A 186 -8.75 -9.75 0.05
C THR A 186 -7.97 -11.04 0.21
N CYS A 187 -8.68 -12.16 0.32
CA CYS A 187 -8.15 -13.50 0.45
C CYS A 187 -8.06 -14.14 -0.93
N ASN A 188 -6.84 -14.35 -1.42
CA ASN A 188 -6.58 -15.04 -2.68
C ASN A 188 -6.18 -16.49 -2.38
N ILE A 189 -6.94 -17.44 -2.91
CA ILE A 189 -6.72 -18.88 -2.70
C ILE A 189 -6.00 -19.43 -3.93
N ASP A 190 -4.87 -20.11 -3.73
CA ASP A 190 -4.13 -20.76 -4.80
C ASP A 190 -4.67 -22.16 -5.16
N SER A 191 -4.08 -22.80 -6.16
CA SER A 191 -4.45 -24.15 -6.60
C SER A 191 -4.20 -25.24 -5.54
N GLU A 192 -3.43 -24.95 -4.50
CA GLU A 192 -3.16 -25.83 -3.36
C GLU A 192 -4.09 -25.54 -2.18
N ASN A 193 -5.15 -24.75 -2.37
CA ASN A 193 -6.10 -24.31 -1.33
C ASN A 193 -5.47 -23.44 -0.21
N LYS A 194 -4.30 -22.85 -0.48
CA LYS A 194 -3.59 -21.98 0.46
C LYS A 194 -3.96 -20.53 0.21
N ALA A 195 -4.19 -19.79 1.29
CA ALA A 195 -4.61 -18.40 1.21
C ALA A 195 -3.43 -17.42 1.31
N THR A 196 -3.48 -16.37 0.50
CA THR A 196 -2.65 -15.16 0.61
C THR A 196 -3.54 -13.95 0.85
N PHE A 197 -3.04 -12.99 1.62
CA PHE A 197 -3.85 -11.87 2.11
C PHE A 197 -3.31 -10.54 1.60
N LEU A 198 -4.09 -9.86 0.76
CA LEU A 198 -3.86 -8.46 0.40
C LEU A 198 -4.67 -7.58 1.34
N VAL A 199 -4.06 -6.53 1.87
CA VAL A 199 -4.71 -5.66 2.86
C VAL A 199 -4.62 -4.22 2.40
N GLU A 200 -5.76 -3.55 2.39
CA GLU A 200 -5.90 -2.15 2.05
C GLU A 200 -6.54 -1.42 3.22
N CYS A 201 -6.09 -0.20 3.49
CA CYS A 201 -6.79 0.73 4.36
C CYS A 201 -7.42 1.81 3.46
N PRO A 202 -8.63 1.57 2.91
CA PRO A 202 -9.21 2.43 1.89
C PRO A 202 -9.59 3.79 2.47
N GLU A 203 -8.82 4.83 2.16
CA GLU A 203 -9.11 6.26 2.40
C GLU A 203 -7.98 7.10 1.76
N ASN A 204 -8.23 8.39 1.56
CA ASN A 204 -7.32 9.28 0.82
C ASN A 204 -6.34 10.10 1.68
N MET A 205 -6.34 9.98 3.01
CA MET A 205 -5.33 10.70 3.82
C MET A 205 -3.97 9.97 3.79
N PRO A 206 -2.84 10.70 3.82
CA PRO A 206 -1.50 10.10 3.75
C PRO A 206 -1.23 9.01 4.80
N LEU A 207 -1.87 9.11 5.97
CA LEU A 207 -1.77 8.11 7.03
C LEU A 207 -2.31 6.73 6.58
N PHE A 208 -3.40 6.67 5.83
CA PHE A 208 -4.00 5.39 5.39
C PHE A 208 -3.13 4.69 4.35
N SER A 209 -2.53 5.47 3.43
CA SER A 209 -1.55 4.96 2.48
C SER A 209 -0.30 4.41 3.20
N ALA A 210 0.20 5.14 4.20
CA ALA A 210 1.32 4.69 5.03
C ALA A 210 0.99 3.42 5.82
N ILE A 211 -0.22 3.32 6.38
CA ILE A 211 -0.72 2.12 7.06
C ILE A 211 -0.75 0.93 6.09
N THR A 212 -1.29 1.13 4.88
CA THR A 212 -1.37 0.10 3.83
C THR A 212 0.03 -0.43 3.48
N ARG A 213 1.01 0.45 3.22
CA ARG A 213 2.42 0.06 2.97
C ARG A 213 3.05 -0.67 4.16
N CYS A 214 2.78 -0.23 5.38
CA CYS A 214 3.32 -0.82 6.60
C CYS A 214 2.75 -2.22 6.91
N ILE A 215 1.51 -2.49 6.53
CA ILE A 215 0.87 -3.81 6.63
C ILE A 215 1.34 -4.73 5.50
N ALA A 216 1.54 -4.20 4.28
CA ALA A 216 2.10 -4.97 3.17
C ALA A 216 3.51 -5.49 3.49
N SER A 217 4.32 -4.71 4.21
CA SER A 217 5.67 -5.08 4.67
C SER A 217 5.72 -5.92 5.96
N ARG A 218 4.62 -6.57 6.35
CA ARG A 218 4.54 -7.33 7.61
C ARG A 218 5.44 -8.58 7.60
N PRO A 219 5.97 -9.01 8.77
CA PRO A 219 6.89 -10.17 8.85
C PRO A 219 6.26 -11.51 8.50
N LYS A 220 4.95 -11.67 8.73
CA LYS A 220 4.19 -12.90 8.48
C LYS A 220 3.03 -12.62 7.51
N PRO A 221 3.28 -12.62 6.19
CA PRO A 221 2.27 -12.21 5.22
C PRO A 221 1.08 -13.17 5.11
N ASN A 222 1.29 -14.47 5.36
CA ASN A 222 0.27 -15.51 5.16
C ASN A 222 -0.42 -15.99 6.45
N ASP A 223 -0.07 -15.39 7.60
CA ASP A 223 -0.68 -15.70 8.90
C ASP A 223 -1.85 -14.72 9.15
N ILE A 224 -3.09 -15.17 8.96
CA ILE A 224 -4.28 -14.34 9.12
C ILE A 224 -4.51 -13.95 10.58
N SER A 225 -4.20 -14.82 11.54
CA SER A 225 -4.33 -14.52 12.96
C SER A 225 -3.39 -13.38 13.35
N TYR A 226 -2.13 -13.46 12.91
CA TYR A 226 -1.16 -12.37 13.08
C TYR A 226 -1.64 -11.07 12.42
N LEU A 227 -2.22 -11.15 11.23
CA LEU A 227 -2.74 -9.97 10.53
C LEU A 227 -3.91 -9.32 11.29
N LEU A 228 -4.86 -10.11 11.78
CA LEU A 228 -6.01 -9.61 12.54
C LEU A 228 -5.56 -8.97 13.86
N ASP A 229 -4.62 -9.59 14.57
CA ASP A 229 -3.99 -9.01 15.76
C ASP A 229 -3.26 -7.69 15.45
N MET A 230 -2.57 -7.64 14.31
CA MET A 230 -1.90 -6.43 13.82
C MET A 230 -2.91 -5.31 13.54
N ILE A 231 -4.06 -5.62 12.94
CA ILE A 231 -5.15 -4.68 12.68
C ILE A 231 -5.75 -4.17 14.00
N ALA A 232 -5.98 -5.05 14.97
CA ALA A 232 -6.49 -4.66 16.28
C ALA A 232 -5.56 -3.69 17.04
N ALA A 233 -4.25 -3.78 16.79
CA ALA A 233 -3.26 -2.86 17.37
C ALA A 233 -3.37 -1.41 16.86
N TYR A 234 -4.18 -1.12 15.84
CA TYR A 234 -4.43 0.24 15.36
C TYR A 234 -5.51 1.00 16.17
N THR A 235 -6.12 0.40 17.19
CA THR A 235 -7.11 1.06 18.06
C THR A 235 -6.58 2.32 18.77
N ASN A 236 -5.27 2.39 19.00
CA ASN A 236 -4.59 3.55 19.60
C ASN A 236 -3.97 4.50 18.57
N THR A 237 -4.40 4.44 17.31
CA THR A 237 -3.97 5.41 16.28
C THR A 237 -4.31 6.83 16.75
N ARG A 238 -3.43 7.80 16.45
CA ARG A 238 -3.45 9.20 16.94
C ARG A 238 -3.07 9.42 18.41
N THR A 239 -3.03 8.40 19.26
CA THR A 239 -2.62 8.54 20.68
C THR A 239 -1.30 7.82 20.99
N ALA A 240 -0.96 6.81 20.19
CA ALA A 240 0.28 6.06 20.31
C ALA A 240 1.51 6.87 19.91
N LYS A 241 2.52 6.92 20.79
CA LYS A 241 3.85 7.48 20.49
C LYS A 241 4.73 6.43 19.82
N CYS A 242 5.51 6.83 18.83
CA CYS A 242 6.47 5.97 18.17
C CYS A 242 7.48 5.41 19.20
N THR A 243 7.63 4.08 19.26
CA THR A 243 8.55 3.42 20.20
C THR A 243 10.02 3.71 19.88
N LYS A 244 10.34 4.09 18.64
CA LYS A 244 11.72 4.39 18.20
C LYS A 244 12.16 5.81 18.51
N CYS A 245 11.33 6.81 18.22
CA CYS A 245 11.69 8.23 18.38
C CYS A 245 10.95 8.93 19.54
N GLY A 246 10.00 8.25 20.20
CA GLY A 246 9.22 8.79 21.32
C GLY A 246 8.17 9.85 20.94
N LYS A 247 8.09 10.24 19.66
CA LYS A 247 7.19 11.30 19.18
C LYS A 247 5.82 10.75 18.80
N LEU A 248 4.78 11.59 18.96
CA LEU A 248 3.41 11.28 18.54
C LEU A 248 3.21 11.43 17.03
N LEU A 249 3.92 12.38 16.42
CA LEU A 249 3.92 12.65 15.00
C LEU A 249 5.35 12.69 14.48
N ASP A 250 5.54 12.29 13.22
CA ASP A 250 6.79 12.47 12.50
C ASP A 250 6.92 13.88 11.91
N ASN A 251 7.99 14.10 11.13
CA ASN A 251 8.23 15.39 10.49
C ASN A 251 7.19 15.74 9.41
N ALA A 252 6.42 14.76 8.93
CA ALA A 252 5.32 14.93 7.99
C ALA A 252 3.95 15.05 8.70
N ALA A 253 3.96 15.23 10.03
CA ALA A 253 2.77 15.28 10.88
C ALA A 253 1.89 14.01 10.82
N LEU A 254 2.51 12.85 10.54
CA LEU A 254 1.83 11.56 10.52
C LEU A 254 2.05 10.81 11.83
N SER A 255 0.98 10.18 12.32
CA SER A 255 1.05 9.25 13.44
C SER A 255 1.76 7.96 13.05
N PRO A 256 2.23 7.16 14.03
CA PRO A 256 2.85 5.86 13.76
C PRO A 256 1.97 4.95 12.91
N ALA A 257 2.34 4.79 11.64
CA ALA A 257 1.60 3.99 10.67
C ALA A 257 1.93 2.50 10.74
N ALA A 258 3.07 2.11 11.31
CA ALA A 258 3.47 0.73 11.45
C ALA A 258 3.11 0.14 12.80
N ARG A 259 2.81 -1.17 12.80
CA ARG A 259 2.71 -2.01 13.99
C ARG A 259 3.70 -3.17 13.85
N ARG A 260 4.53 -3.40 14.87
CA ARG A 260 5.48 -4.52 14.90
C ARG A 260 5.32 -5.29 16.20
N SER A 261 5.12 -6.60 16.09
CA SER A 261 5.01 -7.47 17.25
C SER A 261 6.37 -7.67 17.90
N LYS A 262 6.44 -7.58 19.22
CA LYS A 262 7.57 -8.01 20.04
C LYS A 262 7.08 -8.99 21.09
N LYS A 263 7.80 -10.10 21.23
CA LYS A 263 7.54 -11.06 22.31
C LYS A 263 8.17 -10.49 23.58
N ALA A 264 7.34 -10.07 24.54
CA ALA A 264 7.80 -9.73 25.88
C ALA A 264 7.52 -10.90 26.82
N ALA A 265 8.52 -11.26 27.63
CA ALA A 265 8.31 -12.18 28.74
C ALA A 265 7.72 -11.36 29.90
N THR A 266 6.48 -11.64 30.27
CA THR A 266 5.94 -11.17 31.56
C THR A 266 6.52 -12.06 32.67
N GLY A 267 6.63 -11.50 33.89
CA GLY A 267 7.26 -12.17 35.05
C GLY A 267 6.72 -13.55 35.40
N ASP A 268 5.52 -13.90 34.90
CA ASP A 268 4.83 -15.18 35.14
C ASP A 268 5.08 -16.25 34.05
N GLY A 269 6.06 -16.05 33.17
CA GLY A 269 6.41 -17.03 32.13
C GLY A 269 5.42 -17.10 30.96
N ASN A 270 4.34 -16.32 30.99
CA ASN A 270 3.42 -16.17 29.87
C ASN A 270 4.01 -15.21 28.82
N LYS A 271 3.98 -15.59 27.55
CA LYS A 271 4.57 -14.78 26.46
C LYS A 271 3.49 -13.90 25.86
N GLN A 272 3.44 -12.62 26.23
CA GLN A 272 2.49 -11.68 25.65
C GLN A 272 3.08 -11.02 24.39
N ILE A 273 2.29 -10.98 23.32
CA ILE A 273 2.64 -10.22 22.11
C ILE A 273 2.31 -8.76 22.37
N ILE A 274 3.33 -7.91 22.39
CA ILE A 274 3.18 -6.46 22.47
C ILE A 274 3.34 -5.88 21.07
N TRP A 275 2.39 -5.04 20.65
CA TRP A 275 2.45 -4.36 19.37
C TRP A 275 3.06 -2.97 19.52
N GLU A 276 4.26 -2.79 18.98
CA GLU A 276 4.98 -1.52 19.02
C GLU A 276 4.53 -0.61 17.86
N PRO A 277 4.00 0.59 18.16
CA PRO A 277 3.71 1.62 17.16
C PRO A 277 5.00 2.29 16.67
N ILE A 278 5.21 2.35 15.36
CA ILE A 278 6.42 2.94 14.76
C ILE A 278 6.03 3.83 13.56
N HIS A 279 6.66 4.99 13.38
CA HIS A 279 6.51 5.78 12.15
C HIS A 279 7.08 5.02 10.95
N GLU A 280 6.53 5.26 9.76
CA GLU A 280 7.01 4.60 8.54
C GLU A 280 8.52 4.85 8.32
N GLY A 281 8.99 6.09 8.49
CA GLY A 281 10.42 6.43 8.40
C GLY A 281 11.28 5.97 9.58
N CYS A 282 10.71 5.36 10.62
CA CYS A 282 11.45 4.81 11.77
C CYS A 282 11.54 3.27 11.74
N LEU A 283 10.95 2.63 10.73
CA LEU A 283 11.00 1.19 10.54
C LEU A 283 12.40 0.67 10.22
#